data_AF-A0A6F8YDV8-F1
#
_entry.id   AF-A0A6F8YDV8-F1
#
_cell.length_a   1.000
_cell.length_b   1.000
_cell.length_c   1.000
_cell.angle_alpha   90.00
_cell.angle_beta   90.00
_cell.angle_gamma   90.00
#
_symmetry.space_group_name_H-M   'P 1'
#
loop_
_entity.id
_entity.type
_entity.pdbx_description
1 polymer ?
#
loop_
_entity_poly.entity_id
_entity_poly.type
_entity_poly.pdbx_seq_one_letter_code
_entity_poly.pdbx_strand_id
1 'polypeptide(L)'
;MSAKSEAALDAQVERLRTAEAPAVDIGLTLTGRSVFDHRAVLLAAVDGVSEVARGVAGSGSLAVLFSGQGSQRLGMGRGLYTSFPVFADAFDQVLGQLDPGLRTVVWGDDPGVLDQTGWAQPALFAVEVALYRLVESFGVRPDHVAGHSIGEVAAAHVAGVLDLADACRLVTARASLMQRLPAGGAMVAVQASEDDITPT
;
A
#
# COMPACT_ATOMS: atom_id res chain seq x y z
N MET A 1 13.46 -12.80 -12.13
CA MET A 1 14.65 -13.41 -12.76
C MET A 1 15.70 -12.34 -13.08
N SER A 2 16.94 -12.73 -13.35
CA SER A 2 18.02 -11.77 -13.64
C SER A 2 19.13 -12.34 -14.52
N ALA A 3 19.90 -11.46 -15.18
CA ALA A 3 21.06 -11.79 -15.99
C ALA A 3 22.12 -10.67 -15.99
N LYS A 4 23.32 -10.96 -16.51
CA LYS A 4 24.44 -10.01 -16.59
C LYS A 4 24.37 -9.05 -17.78
N SER A 5 23.44 -9.26 -18.70
CA SER A 5 23.18 -8.38 -19.84
C SER A 5 21.72 -8.50 -20.26
N GLU A 6 21.24 -7.53 -21.03
CA GLU A 6 19.89 -7.53 -21.60
C GLU A 6 19.64 -8.75 -22.49
N ALA A 7 20.54 -9.04 -23.43
CA ALA A 7 20.42 -10.22 -24.30
C ALA A 7 20.37 -11.55 -23.52
N ALA A 8 21.13 -11.65 -22.42
CA ALA A 8 21.10 -12.83 -21.56
C ALA A 8 19.80 -12.92 -20.74
N LEU A 9 19.19 -11.77 -20.40
CA LEU A 9 17.89 -11.72 -19.74
C LEU A 9 16.79 -12.19 -20.70
N ASP A 10 16.81 -11.73 -21.95
CA ASP A 10 15.84 -12.15 -22.98
C ASP A 10 15.91 -13.66 -23.21
N ALA A 11 17.12 -14.22 -23.33
CA ALA A 11 17.31 -15.66 -23.46
C ALA A 11 16.86 -16.46 -22.22
N GLN A 12 16.82 -15.85 -21.03
CA GLN A 12 16.24 -16.48 -19.83
C GLN A 12 14.71 -16.39 -19.82
N VAL A 13 14.15 -15.25 -20.22
CA VAL A 13 12.70 -15.05 -20.34
C VAL A 13 12.10 -16.07 -21.33
N GLU A 14 12.67 -16.20 -22.52
CA GLU A 14 12.18 -17.13 -23.53
C GLU A 14 12.22 -18.58 -23.07
N ARG A 15 13.30 -19.00 -22.41
CA ARG A 15 13.39 -20.35 -21.84
C ARG A 15 12.38 -20.62 -20.74
N LEU A 16 12.05 -19.62 -19.94
CA LEU A 16 11.06 -19.77 -18.88
C LEU A 16 9.64 -19.83 -19.45
N ARG A 17 9.34 -19.09 -20.51
CA ARG A 17 8.04 -19.12 -21.20
C ARG A 17 7.73 -20.47 -21.84
N THR A 18 8.75 -21.21 -22.26
CA THR A 18 8.62 -22.54 -22.84
C THR A 18 8.85 -23.68 -21.85
N ALA A 19 9.05 -23.36 -20.56
CA ALA A 19 9.30 -24.37 -19.54
C ALA A 19 8.02 -25.15 -19.20
N GLU A 20 8.09 -26.48 -19.31
CA GLU A 20 7.00 -27.39 -18.95
C GLU A 20 7.12 -27.81 -17.48
N ALA A 21 6.84 -26.89 -16.56
CA ALA A 21 6.79 -27.18 -15.11
C ALA A 21 5.76 -26.29 -14.41
N PRO A 22 5.23 -26.70 -13.23
CA PRO A 22 4.33 -25.86 -12.46
C PRO A 22 4.99 -24.52 -12.12
N ALA A 23 4.25 -23.42 -12.33
CA ALA A 23 4.78 -22.07 -12.13
C ALA A 23 5.32 -21.83 -10.70
N VAL A 24 4.69 -22.46 -9.70
CA VAL A 24 5.13 -22.39 -8.30
C VAL A 24 6.52 -23.03 -8.11
N ASP A 25 6.80 -24.16 -8.76
CA ASP A 25 8.09 -24.85 -8.66
C ASP A 25 9.19 -24.08 -9.38
N ILE A 26 8.86 -23.47 -10.52
CA ILE A 26 9.75 -22.55 -11.24
C ILE A 26 10.07 -21.34 -10.35
N GLY A 27 9.05 -20.70 -9.78
CA GLY A 27 9.20 -19.55 -8.90
C GLY A 27 10.08 -19.87 -7.70
N LEU A 28 9.80 -20.99 -7.02
CA LEU A 28 10.61 -21.47 -5.90
C LEU A 28 12.06 -21.74 -6.32
N THR A 29 12.28 -22.39 -7.46
CA THR A 29 13.62 -22.67 -7.98
C THR A 29 14.41 -21.39 -8.26
N LEU A 30 13.75 -20.35 -8.76
CA LEU A 30 14.37 -19.05 -9.04
C LEU A 30 14.86 -18.35 -7.76
N THR A 31 14.27 -18.63 -6.59
CA THR A 31 14.75 -18.06 -5.31
C THR A 31 16.16 -18.53 -4.93
N GLY A 32 16.59 -19.70 -5.44
CA GLY A 32 17.93 -20.26 -5.22
C GLY A 32 18.96 -19.88 -6.30
N ARG A 33 18.64 -18.97 -7.23
CA ARG A 33 19.54 -18.54 -8.30
C ARG A 33 20.24 -17.24 -7.94
N SER A 34 21.43 -17.04 -8.50
CA SER A 34 22.15 -15.76 -8.38
C SER A 34 21.31 -14.59 -8.90
N VAL A 35 21.43 -13.45 -8.23
CA VAL A 35 20.77 -12.19 -8.62
C VAL A 35 21.79 -11.27 -9.29
N PHE A 36 21.47 -10.82 -10.50
CA PHE A 36 22.24 -9.89 -11.32
C PHE A 36 21.45 -8.59 -11.57
N ASP A 37 22.07 -7.65 -12.28
CA ASP A 37 21.54 -6.28 -12.42
C ASP A 37 20.43 -6.16 -13.45
N HIS A 38 20.50 -6.86 -14.60
CA HIS A 38 19.39 -6.86 -15.55
C HIS A 38 18.30 -7.81 -15.03
N ARG A 39 17.12 -7.27 -14.70
CA ARG A 39 16.04 -8.00 -14.04
C ARG A 39 14.74 -7.91 -14.83
N ALA A 40 13.99 -9.01 -14.82
CA ALA A 40 12.60 -9.06 -15.25
C ALA A 40 11.76 -9.80 -14.19
N VAL A 41 10.54 -9.32 -13.97
CA VAL A 41 9.55 -9.96 -13.11
C VAL A 41 8.45 -10.49 -14.02
N LEU A 42 8.20 -11.80 -13.94
CA LEU A 42 7.10 -12.43 -14.63
C LEU A 42 6.07 -12.91 -13.61
N LEU A 43 4.81 -12.64 -13.89
CA LEU A 43 3.69 -13.09 -13.10
C LEU A 43 3.01 -14.26 -13.82
N ALA A 44 2.89 -15.39 -13.13
CA ALA A 44 2.09 -16.50 -13.61
C ALA A 44 0.65 -16.33 -13.13
N ALA A 45 -0.28 -16.32 -14.07
CA ALA A 45 -1.71 -16.30 -13.85
C ALA A 45 -2.38 -17.50 -14.53
N VAL A 46 -3.68 -17.67 -14.33
CA VAL A 46 -4.46 -18.76 -14.92
C VAL A 46 -4.35 -18.77 -16.45
N ASP A 47 -4.29 -17.59 -17.06
CA ASP A 47 -4.28 -17.42 -18.52
C ASP A 47 -2.85 -17.38 -19.11
N GLY A 48 -1.82 -17.62 -18.29
CA GLY A 48 -0.43 -17.71 -18.73
C GLY A 48 0.54 -16.81 -17.94
N VAL A 49 1.73 -16.62 -18.50
CA VAL A 49 2.83 -15.87 -17.88
C VAL A 49 3.02 -14.52 -18.58
N SER A 50 2.95 -13.43 -17.83
CA SER A 50 3.16 -12.07 -18.34
C SER A 50 4.38 -11.43 -17.69
N GLU A 51 5.12 -10.62 -18.45
CA GLU A 51 6.17 -9.76 -17.90
C GLU A 51 5.52 -8.49 -17.34
N VAL A 52 5.74 -8.21 -16.06
CA VAL A 52 5.10 -7.09 -15.35
C VAL A 52 6.08 -5.98 -14.99
N ALA A 53 7.38 -6.26 -15.03
CA ALA A 53 8.43 -5.27 -14.82
C ALA A 53 9.75 -5.73 -15.45
N ARG A 54 10.53 -4.76 -15.93
CA ARG A 54 11.90 -4.94 -16.44
C ARG A 54 12.74 -3.72 -16.14
N GLY A 55 14.01 -3.93 -15.83
CA GLY A 55 14.96 -2.84 -15.65
C GLY A 55 16.35 -3.32 -15.27
N VAL A 56 17.24 -2.36 -15.11
CA VAL A 56 18.56 -2.57 -14.51
C VAL A 56 18.49 -2.12 -13.06
N ALA A 57 18.88 -2.98 -12.13
CA ALA A 57 18.89 -2.68 -10.71
C ALA A 57 19.85 -1.53 -10.42
N GLY A 58 19.35 -0.48 -9.79
CA GLY A 58 20.15 0.61 -9.24
C GLY A 58 20.25 0.51 -7.72
N SER A 59 21.22 1.22 -7.15
CA SER A 59 21.26 1.53 -5.72
C SER A 59 20.56 2.86 -5.45
N GLY A 60 19.81 2.94 -4.37
CA GLY A 60 19.18 4.18 -3.92
C GLY A 60 18.45 3.96 -2.60
N SER A 61 18.07 5.06 -1.95
CA SER A 61 17.24 5.01 -0.75
C SER A 61 15.78 4.75 -1.13
N LEU A 62 15.10 3.94 -0.33
CA LEU A 62 13.69 3.62 -0.50
C LEU A 62 12.83 4.46 0.44
N ALA A 63 11.84 5.15 -0.11
CA ALA A 63 10.79 5.82 0.67
C ALA A 63 9.44 5.10 0.49
N VAL A 64 8.69 4.93 1.58
CA VAL A 64 7.28 4.51 1.54
C VAL A 64 6.39 5.72 1.85
N LEU A 65 5.41 5.95 0.98
CA LEU A 65 4.50 7.10 1.06
C LEU A 65 3.08 6.64 1.45
N PHE A 66 2.54 7.28 2.47
CA PHE A 66 1.20 7.06 3.01
C PHE A 66 0.24 8.11 2.46
N SER A 67 -0.89 7.69 1.91
CA SER A 67 -1.79 8.58 1.19
C SER A 67 -2.69 9.38 2.13
N GLY A 68 -3.24 10.48 1.60
CA GLY A 68 -4.25 11.26 2.30
C GLY A 68 -5.66 10.73 2.09
N GLN A 69 -6.64 11.46 2.63
CA GLN A 69 -8.06 11.22 2.33
C GLN A 69 -8.35 11.45 0.84
N GLY A 70 -9.20 10.61 0.25
CA GLY A 70 -9.56 10.61 -1.17
C GLY A 70 -9.18 9.33 -1.92
N SER A 71 -8.35 8.47 -1.33
CA SER A 71 -7.95 7.18 -1.90
C SER A 71 -8.85 6.01 -1.46
N GLN A 72 -9.79 6.25 -0.54
CA GLN A 72 -10.68 5.21 -0.04
C GLN A 72 -11.61 4.68 -1.13
N ARG A 73 -11.87 3.37 -1.07
CA ARG A 73 -12.84 2.69 -1.93
C ARG A 73 -13.44 1.51 -1.20
N LEU A 74 -14.70 1.19 -1.50
CA LEU A 74 -15.36 0.03 -0.93
C LEU A 74 -14.56 -1.25 -1.21
N GLY A 75 -14.53 -2.14 -0.23
CA GLY A 75 -13.84 -3.43 -0.32
C GLY A 75 -12.31 -3.32 -0.32
N MET A 76 -11.72 -2.14 -0.07
CA MET A 76 -10.26 -2.04 0.05
C MET A 76 -9.71 -2.99 1.13
N GLY A 77 -8.57 -3.61 0.83
CA GLY A 77 -7.96 -4.62 1.69
C GLY A 77 -8.66 -5.98 1.74
N ARG A 78 -9.90 -6.14 1.27
CA ARG A 78 -10.68 -7.40 1.44
C ARG A 78 -10.01 -8.61 0.79
N GLY A 79 -9.51 -8.47 -0.43
CA GLY A 79 -8.78 -9.55 -1.11
C GLY A 79 -7.48 -9.91 -0.38
N LEU A 80 -6.75 -8.90 0.10
CA LEU A 80 -5.50 -9.11 0.86
C LEU A 80 -5.76 -9.78 2.20
N TYR A 81 -6.86 -9.41 2.88
CA TYR A 81 -7.32 -10.05 4.11
C TYR A 81 -7.52 -11.56 3.92
N THR A 82 -8.16 -11.96 2.83
CA THR A 82 -8.38 -13.39 2.52
C THR A 82 -7.09 -14.11 2.15
N SER A 83 -6.17 -13.44 1.44
CA SER A 83 -4.98 -14.08 0.85
C SER A 83 -3.74 -14.07 1.74
N PHE A 84 -3.62 -13.12 2.67
CA PHE A 84 -2.40 -12.90 3.44
C PHE A 84 -2.69 -12.77 4.94
N PRO A 85 -2.36 -13.79 5.75
CA PRO A 85 -2.54 -13.74 7.21
C PRO A 85 -1.87 -12.54 7.87
N VAL A 86 -0.68 -12.13 7.41
CA VAL A 86 0.02 -10.94 7.93
C VAL A 86 -0.81 -9.66 7.77
N PHE A 87 -1.47 -9.49 6.62
CA PHE A 87 -2.36 -8.36 6.40
C PHE A 87 -3.57 -8.47 7.32
N ALA A 88 -4.19 -9.66 7.41
CA ALA A 88 -5.37 -9.88 8.23
C ALA A 88 -5.11 -9.58 9.71
N ASP A 89 -4.01 -10.11 10.26
CA ASP A 89 -3.61 -9.90 11.64
C ASP A 89 -3.36 -8.41 11.94
N ALA A 90 -2.61 -7.73 11.08
CA ALA A 90 -2.33 -6.30 11.25
C ALA A 90 -3.61 -5.45 11.14
N PHE A 91 -4.47 -5.76 10.18
CA PHE A 91 -5.75 -5.08 10.00
C PHE A 91 -6.67 -5.29 11.21
N ASP A 92 -6.75 -6.52 11.73
CA ASP A 92 -7.56 -6.87 12.89
C ASP A 92 -7.04 -6.22 14.18
N GLN A 93 -5.72 -6.14 14.36
CA GLN A 93 -5.11 -5.42 15.47
C GLN A 93 -5.46 -3.94 15.47
N VAL A 94 -5.43 -3.29 14.29
CA VAL A 94 -5.81 -1.88 14.18
C VAL A 94 -7.31 -1.70 14.42
N LEU A 95 -8.15 -2.51 13.79
CA LEU A 95 -9.60 -2.46 13.97
C LEU A 95 -10.03 -2.67 15.42
N GLY A 96 -9.32 -3.50 16.18
CA GLY A 96 -9.57 -3.71 17.61
C GLY A 96 -9.40 -2.47 18.48
N GLN A 97 -8.78 -1.40 17.95
CA GLN A 97 -8.57 -0.11 18.61
C GLN A 97 -9.45 1.02 18.04
N LEU A 98 -10.30 0.72 17.05
CA LEU A 98 -11.13 1.68 16.33
C LEU A 98 -12.62 1.35 16.50
N ASP A 99 -13.49 2.15 15.87
CA ASP A 99 -14.94 1.92 15.91
C ASP A 99 -15.29 0.50 15.38
N PRO A 100 -16.06 -0.32 16.12
CA PRO A 100 -16.42 -1.67 15.70
C PRO A 100 -17.19 -1.73 14.36
N GLY A 101 -17.87 -0.66 13.98
CA GLY A 101 -18.58 -0.53 12.70
C GLY A 101 -17.66 -0.30 11.51
N LEU A 102 -16.39 0.05 11.72
CA LEU A 102 -15.47 0.47 10.65
C LEU A 102 -15.32 -0.60 9.56
N ARG A 103 -15.20 -1.88 9.93
CA ARG A 103 -15.11 -2.99 8.96
C ARG A 103 -16.35 -3.05 8.06
N THR A 104 -17.54 -2.93 8.66
CA THR A 104 -18.81 -2.95 7.94
C THR A 104 -18.90 -1.78 6.97
N VAL A 105 -18.39 -0.60 7.33
CA VAL A 105 -18.33 0.54 6.42
C VAL A 105 -17.33 0.32 5.29
N VAL A 106 -16.10 -0.12 5.60
CA VAL A 106 -15.05 -0.36 4.59
C VAL A 106 -15.47 -1.42 3.57
N TRP A 107 -16.16 -2.48 4.01
CA TRP A 107 -16.60 -3.59 3.15
C TRP A 107 -18.10 -3.57 2.82
N GLY A 108 -18.76 -2.45 3.10
CA GLY A 108 -20.17 -2.24 2.79
C GLY A 108 -20.42 -1.92 1.33
N ASP A 109 -21.58 -1.33 1.06
CA ASP A 109 -22.10 -1.02 -0.27
C ASP A 109 -22.38 0.48 -0.50
N ASP A 110 -22.28 1.32 0.54
CA ASP A 110 -22.47 2.76 0.45
C ASP A 110 -21.13 3.52 0.46
N PRO A 111 -20.64 3.97 -0.71
CA PRO A 111 -19.39 4.75 -0.78
C PRO A 111 -19.55 6.12 -0.09
N GLY A 112 -20.76 6.69 -0.06
CA GLY A 112 -21.03 7.98 0.59
C GLY A 112 -20.88 7.92 2.10
N VAL A 113 -21.13 6.77 2.74
CA VAL A 113 -20.81 6.56 4.16
C VAL A 113 -19.30 6.47 4.37
N LEU A 114 -18.59 5.70 3.53
CA LEU A 114 -17.14 5.59 3.61
C LEU A 114 -16.44 6.94 3.36
N ASP A 115 -17.00 7.79 2.51
CA ASP A 115 -16.47 9.13 2.19
C ASP A 115 -16.65 10.15 3.32
N GLN A 116 -17.49 9.86 4.32
CA GLN A 116 -17.57 10.70 5.51
C GLN A 116 -16.22 10.67 6.24
N THR A 117 -15.70 11.85 6.57
CA THR A 117 -14.37 12.02 7.17
C THR A 117 -14.19 11.18 8.44
N GLY A 118 -15.25 11.03 9.24
CA GLY A 118 -15.28 10.18 10.43
C GLY A 118 -14.94 8.70 10.15
N TRP A 119 -15.28 8.19 8.96
CA TRP A 119 -15.00 6.82 8.52
C TRP A 119 -13.78 6.72 7.62
N ALA A 120 -13.61 7.65 6.68
CA ALA A 120 -12.53 7.65 5.71
C ALA A 120 -11.14 7.63 6.38
N GLN A 121 -10.92 8.50 7.39
CA GLN A 121 -9.60 8.62 8.01
C GLN A 121 -9.18 7.36 8.80
N PRO A 122 -10.01 6.81 9.72
CA PRO A 122 -9.68 5.55 10.38
C PRO A 122 -9.55 4.38 9.39
N ALA A 123 -10.38 4.35 8.34
CA ALA A 123 -10.35 3.29 7.33
C ALA A 123 -9.02 3.28 6.56
N LEU A 124 -8.57 4.46 6.11
CA LEU A 124 -7.29 4.63 5.41
C LEU A 124 -6.12 4.26 6.31
N PHE A 125 -6.11 4.77 7.55
CA PHE A 125 -5.07 4.41 8.52
C PHE A 125 -4.96 2.88 8.72
N ALA A 126 -6.09 2.19 8.93
CA ALA A 126 -6.10 0.74 9.13
C ALA A 126 -5.57 -0.03 7.92
N VAL A 127 -6.01 0.35 6.71
CA VAL A 127 -5.56 -0.32 5.47
C VAL A 127 -4.08 -0.04 5.19
N GLU A 128 -3.63 1.20 5.36
CA GLU A 128 -2.26 1.57 5.08
C GLU A 128 -1.26 0.93 6.05
N VAL A 129 -1.58 0.86 7.34
CA VAL A 129 -0.76 0.12 8.32
C VAL A 129 -0.70 -1.37 7.97
N ALA A 130 -1.83 -1.99 7.62
CA ALA A 130 -1.86 -3.39 7.22
C ALA A 130 -1.09 -3.66 5.91
N LEU A 131 -1.19 -2.75 4.92
CA LEU A 131 -0.40 -2.80 3.69
C LEU A 131 1.10 -2.70 3.98
N TYR A 132 1.50 -1.79 4.86
CA TYR A 132 2.89 -1.65 5.27
C TYR A 132 3.42 -2.94 5.90
N ARG A 133 2.68 -3.53 6.85
CA ARG A 133 3.08 -4.80 7.49
C ARG A 133 3.18 -5.96 6.49
N LEU A 134 2.29 -6.00 5.50
CA LEU A 134 2.38 -6.98 4.42
C LEU A 134 3.66 -6.79 3.60
N VAL A 135 3.95 -5.57 3.16
CA VAL A 135 5.15 -5.26 2.36
C VAL A 135 6.44 -5.50 3.15
N GLU A 136 6.46 -5.14 4.43
CA GLU A 136 7.55 -5.40 5.37
C GLU A 136 7.81 -6.92 5.51
N SER A 137 6.76 -7.75 5.51
CA SER A 137 6.89 -9.21 5.58
C SER A 137 7.57 -9.83 4.35
N PHE A 138 7.57 -9.14 3.21
CA PHE A 138 8.32 -9.53 2.02
C PHE A 138 9.79 -9.10 2.06
N GLY A 139 10.24 -8.51 3.17
CA GLY A 139 11.62 -8.08 3.38
C GLY A 139 11.92 -6.66 2.90
N VAL A 140 10.90 -5.90 2.49
CA VAL A 140 11.06 -4.48 2.11
C VAL A 140 11.32 -3.66 3.36
N ARG A 141 12.45 -2.94 3.39
CA ARG A 141 12.85 -2.07 4.49
C ARG A 141 13.10 -0.66 3.95
N PRO A 142 12.21 0.31 4.17
CA PRO A 142 12.44 1.67 3.71
C PRO A 142 13.47 2.38 4.57
N ASP A 143 14.22 3.29 3.95
CA ASP A 143 15.08 4.26 4.64
C ASP A 143 14.28 5.45 5.16
N HIS A 144 13.17 5.76 4.48
CA HIS A 144 12.31 6.91 4.79
C HIS A 144 10.83 6.55 4.72
N VAL A 145 10.02 7.20 5.55
CA VAL A 145 8.56 7.19 5.43
C VAL A 145 8.05 8.62 5.47
N ALA A 146 7.00 8.88 4.72
CA ALA A 146 6.28 10.15 4.75
C ALA A 146 4.80 9.90 4.48
N GLY A 147 3.95 10.81 4.93
CA GLY A 147 2.52 10.71 4.70
C GLY A 147 1.94 12.05 4.25
N HIS A 148 0.81 12.00 3.57
CA HIS A 148 0.06 13.19 3.21
C HIS A 148 -1.12 13.37 4.15
N SER A 149 -1.10 14.43 4.98
CA SER A 149 -2.19 14.74 5.92
C SER A 149 -2.49 13.57 6.86
N ILE A 150 -3.62 12.86 6.71
CA ILE A 150 -3.92 11.70 7.56
C ILE A 150 -2.87 10.58 7.44
N GLY A 151 -2.26 10.43 6.26
CA GLY A 151 -1.20 9.44 6.05
C GLY A 151 0.02 9.68 6.93
N GLU A 152 0.25 10.90 7.45
CA GLU A 152 1.35 11.15 8.40
C GLU A 152 1.17 10.38 9.70
N VAL A 153 -0.07 10.11 10.12
CA VAL A 153 -0.33 9.31 11.33
C VAL A 153 0.08 7.85 11.10
N ALA A 154 -0.18 7.30 9.90
CA ALA A 154 0.29 5.97 9.51
C ALA A 154 1.82 5.93 9.43
N ALA A 155 2.44 6.93 8.78
CA ALA A 155 3.90 7.06 8.69
C ALA A 155 4.57 7.13 10.08
N ALA A 156 4.04 7.97 10.97
CA ALA A 156 4.54 8.11 12.34
C ALA A 156 4.40 6.81 13.14
N HIS A 157 3.30 6.07 12.97
CA HIS A 157 3.12 4.77 13.61
C HIS A 157 4.15 3.75 13.11
N VAL A 158 4.30 3.59 11.79
CA VAL A 158 5.23 2.58 11.25
C VAL A 158 6.70 2.92 11.52
N ALA A 159 7.02 4.21 11.65
CA ALA A 159 8.34 4.68 12.09
C ALA A 159 8.61 4.46 13.59
N GLY A 160 7.61 4.02 14.36
CA GLY A 160 7.72 3.82 15.81
C GLY A 160 7.66 5.11 16.64
N VAL A 161 7.26 6.24 16.05
CA VAL A 161 7.06 7.51 16.76
C VAL A 161 5.79 7.44 17.62
N LEU A 162 4.74 6.82 17.09
CA LEU A 162 3.49 6.56 17.81
C LEU A 162 3.27 5.06 17.97
N ASP A 163 2.93 4.62 19.19
CA ASP A 163 2.40 3.27 19.36
C ASP A 163 1.02 3.15 18.71
N LEU A 164 0.54 1.91 18.53
CA LEU A 164 -0.73 1.67 17.83
C LEU A 164 -1.92 2.33 18.56
N ALA A 165 -1.92 2.31 19.89
CA ALA A 165 -3.03 2.85 20.66
C ALA A 165 -3.09 4.39 20.54
N ASP A 166 -1.96 5.08 20.61
CA ASP A 166 -1.86 6.52 20.40
C ASP A 166 -2.20 6.93 18.98
N ALA A 167 -1.72 6.19 17.98
CA ALA A 167 -2.07 6.44 16.59
C ALA A 167 -3.59 6.29 16.35
N CYS A 168 -4.22 5.23 16.89
CA CYS A 168 -5.66 5.00 16.82
C CYS A 168 -6.47 6.08 17.56
N ARG A 169 -5.99 6.53 18.74
CA ARG A 169 -6.59 7.66 19.46
C ARG A 169 -6.54 8.94 18.63
N LEU A 170 -5.39 9.25 18.03
CA LEU A 170 -5.20 10.45 17.23
C LEU A 170 -6.08 10.47 15.98
N VAL A 171 -6.09 9.39 15.19
CA VAL A 171 -6.93 9.32 13.98
C VAL A 171 -8.42 9.42 14.33
N THR A 172 -8.87 8.71 15.37
CA THR A 172 -10.27 8.76 15.81
C THR A 172 -10.66 10.17 16.25
N ALA A 173 -9.85 10.81 17.09
CA ALA A 173 -10.13 12.17 17.57
C ALA A 173 -10.16 13.18 16.42
N ARG A 174 -9.17 13.13 15.52
CA ARG A 174 -9.07 14.00 14.36
C ARG A 174 -10.25 13.85 13.42
N ALA A 175 -10.58 12.61 13.03
CA ALA A 175 -11.69 12.29 12.15
C ALA A 175 -13.02 12.79 12.72
N SER A 176 -13.24 12.55 14.01
CA SER A 176 -14.45 12.95 14.73
C SER A 176 -14.58 14.47 14.85
N LEU A 177 -13.49 15.19 15.13
CA LEU A 177 -13.47 16.64 15.21
C LEU A 177 -13.75 17.28 13.84
N MET A 178 -13.09 16.79 12.79
CA MET A 178 -13.29 17.28 11.42
C MET A 178 -14.71 17.03 10.92
N GLN A 179 -15.28 15.86 11.21
CA GLN A 179 -16.66 15.50 10.83
C GLN A 179 -17.72 16.44 11.44
N ARG A 180 -17.45 17.02 12.62
CA ARG A 180 -18.37 17.93 13.31
C ARG A 180 -18.29 19.39 12.85
N LEU A 181 -17.32 19.75 12.02
CA LEU A 181 -17.22 21.12 11.52
C LEU A 181 -18.45 21.48 10.69
N PRO A 182 -18.87 22.75 10.69
CA PRO A 182 -20.00 23.20 9.88
C PRO A 182 -19.84 22.82 8.41
N ALA A 183 -20.95 22.48 7.76
CA ALA A 183 -21.00 22.34 6.31
C ALA A 183 -20.70 23.69 5.63
N GLY A 184 -20.24 23.64 4.38
CA GLY A 184 -19.97 24.83 3.56
C GLY A 184 -18.48 25.11 3.30
N GLY A 185 -17.56 24.39 3.94
CA GLY A 185 -16.16 24.37 3.53
C GLY A 185 -15.96 23.64 2.21
N ALA A 186 -14.98 24.06 1.41
CA ALA A 186 -14.59 23.41 0.17
C ALA A 186 -13.06 23.36 0.06
N MET A 187 -12.55 22.33 -0.63
CA MET A 187 -11.16 22.24 -1.04
C MET A 187 -11.13 22.05 -2.56
N VAL A 188 -10.17 22.69 -3.23
CA VAL A 188 -10.00 22.62 -4.69
C VAL A 188 -8.54 22.38 -5.02
N ALA A 189 -8.28 21.51 -5.99
CA ALA A 189 -6.95 21.36 -6.57
C ALA A 189 -6.76 22.44 -7.66
N VAL A 190 -5.72 23.26 -7.51
CA VAL A 190 -5.40 24.34 -8.44
C VAL A 190 -4.09 24.03 -9.13
N GLN A 191 -4.07 24.10 -10.45
CA GLN A 191 -2.84 23.94 -11.24
C GLN A 191 -2.12 25.30 -11.32
N ALA A 192 -1.49 25.68 -10.21
CA ALA A 192 -0.68 26.90 -10.09
C ALA A 192 0.47 26.64 -9.12
N SER A 193 1.50 27.48 -9.14
CA SER A 193 2.54 27.43 -8.10
C SER A 193 2.03 28.03 -6.79
N GLU A 194 2.71 27.77 -5.67
CA GLU A 194 2.38 28.40 -4.38
C GLU A 194 2.46 29.92 -4.46
N ASP A 195 3.47 30.46 -5.15
CA ASP A 195 3.68 31.90 -5.34
C ASP A 195 2.52 32.58 -6.10
N ASP A 196 1.81 31.84 -6.96
CA ASP A 196 0.65 32.34 -7.69
C ASP A 196 -0.62 32.41 -6.81
N ILE A 197 -0.64 31.75 -5.63
CA ILE A 197 -1.79 31.63 -4.73
C ILE A 197 -1.49 32.33 -3.40
N THR A 198 -1.53 33.66 -3.40
CA THR A 198 -1.37 34.46 -2.18
C THR A 198 -2.70 34.65 -1.44
N PRO A 199 -2.74 34.58 -0.10
CA PRO A 199 -3.91 35.00 0.67
C PRO A 199 -4.22 36.47 0.40
N THR A 200 -5.45 36.79 0.01
CA THR A 200 -5.97 38.16 -0.09
C THR A 200 -6.28 38.76 1.26
#